data_AF-A0A929MQU4-F1
#
_entry.id   AF-A0A929MQU4-F1
#
_cell.length_a   1.000
_cell.length_b   1.000
_cell.length_c   1.000
_cell.angle_alpha   90.00
_cell.angle_beta   90.00
_cell.angle_gamma   90.00
#
_symmetry.space_group_name_H-M   'P 1'
#
loop_
_entity.id
_entity.type
_entity.pdbx_description
1 polymer ?
#
loop_
_entity_poly.entity_id
_entity_poly.type
_entity_poly.pdbx_seq_one_letter_code
_entity_poly.pdbx_strand_id
1 'polypeptide(L)'
;MKVLFASAEAAPFFKTGGLGDVAYALPKELAKQGVDIRVVLPYYTQTPQQYKDQIQEIAHFRFQLGGRNVYCGIKYLEMDGVKYYFIDNLAYFDRPALYGQWDDGERFGYFSTAIIEMLEVIDWIPDII
;
A
#
# COMPACT_ATOMS: atom_id res chain seq x y z
N MET A 1 -2.55 3.43 20.20
CA MET A 1 -2.63 4.36 19.06
C MET A 1 -2.41 3.56 17.79
N LYS A 2 -3.31 3.71 16.83
CA LYS A 2 -3.30 3.06 15.51
C LYS A 2 -2.72 4.03 14.49
N VAL A 3 -1.72 3.60 13.74
CA VAL A 3 -1.04 4.44 12.74
C VAL A 3 -1.02 3.72 11.40
N LEU A 4 -1.47 4.37 10.34
CA LEU A 4 -1.32 3.88 8.98
C LEU A 4 -0.21 4.65 8.27
N PHE A 5 0.94 4.01 8.07
CA PHE A 5 2.02 4.60 7.30
C PHE A 5 1.77 4.38 5.81
N ALA A 6 1.29 5.41 5.10
CA ALA A 6 1.11 5.36 3.65
C ALA A 6 2.41 5.77 2.93
N SER A 7 2.88 4.92 2.01
CA SER A 7 4.06 5.22 1.20
C SER A 7 3.89 4.73 -0.23
N ALA A 8 4.55 5.38 -1.17
CA ALA A 8 4.63 4.90 -2.55
C ALA A 8 5.64 3.76 -2.69
N GLU A 9 6.63 3.65 -1.80
CA GLU A 9 7.64 2.58 -1.84
C GLU A 9 8.03 2.11 -0.45
N ALA A 10 8.44 0.84 -0.34
CA ALA A 10 9.04 0.27 0.87
C ALA A 10 9.91 -0.93 0.50
N ALA A 11 11.11 -0.98 1.10
CA ALA A 11 11.89 -2.20 1.10
C ALA A 11 11.16 -3.28 1.91
N PRO A 12 11.28 -4.58 1.56
CA PRO A 12 11.96 -5.13 0.40
C PRO A 12 11.03 -5.32 -0.83
N PHE A 13 9.82 -4.76 -0.82
CA PHE A 13 8.80 -5.02 -1.84
C PHE A 13 9.06 -4.27 -3.14
N PHE A 14 9.34 -2.97 -3.05
CA PHE A 14 9.70 -2.13 -4.18
C PHE A 14 10.33 -0.84 -3.67
N LYS A 15 11.46 -0.42 -4.25
CA LYS A 15 12.26 0.72 -3.78
C LYS A 15 12.98 1.38 -4.94
N THR A 16 12.91 2.70 -5.02
CA THR A 16 13.71 3.53 -5.94
C THR A 16 14.76 4.37 -5.21
N GLY A 17 14.57 4.67 -3.92
CA GLY A 17 15.52 5.48 -3.14
C GLY A 17 15.36 5.34 -1.63
N GLY A 18 15.81 6.34 -0.87
CA GLY A 18 15.84 6.30 0.61
C GLY A 18 14.47 6.31 1.28
N LEU A 19 13.40 6.73 0.58
CA LEU A 19 12.04 6.67 1.11
C LEU A 19 11.65 5.23 1.45
N GLY A 20 11.99 4.28 0.57
CA GLY A 20 11.69 2.87 0.80
C GLY A 20 12.39 2.28 2.02
N ASP A 21 13.56 2.80 2.41
CA ASP A 21 14.26 2.36 3.63
C ASP A 21 13.53 2.86 4.89
N VAL A 22 13.08 4.12 4.89
CA VAL A 22 12.35 4.71 6.01
C VAL A 22 10.98 4.03 6.18
N ALA A 23 10.27 3.80 5.08
CA ALA A 23 8.97 3.13 5.06
C ALA A 23 9.01 1.66 5.54
N TYR A 24 10.21 1.08 5.66
CA TYR A 24 10.41 -0.24 6.27
C TYR A 24 10.92 -0.13 7.72
N ALA A 25 11.94 0.70 7.97
CA ALA A 25 12.62 0.76 9.25
C ALA A 25 11.78 1.45 10.35
N LEU A 26 11.13 2.58 10.04
CA LEU A 26 10.37 3.33 11.04
C LEU A 26 9.14 2.54 11.53
N PRO A 27 8.30 1.93 10.66
CA PRO A 27 7.19 1.10 11.12
C PRO A 27 7.63 -0.07 12.00
N LYS A 28 8.75 -0.72 11.66
CA LYS A 28 9.31 -1.80 12.46
C LYS A 28 9.70 -1.36 13.87
N GLU A 29 10.33 -0.19 14.02
CA GLU A 29 10.69 0.31 15.35
C GLU A 29 9.49 0.80 16.15
N LEU A 30 8.49 1.40 15.52
CA LEU A 30 7.25 1.80 16.19
C LEU A 30 6.43 0.58 16.66
N ALA A 31 6.39 -0.49 15.86
CA ALA A 31 5.74 -1.74 16.25
C ALA A 31 6.37 -2.34 17.51
N LYS A 32 7.71 -2.34 17.61
CA LYS A 32 8.43 -2.80 18.81
C LYS A 32 8.12 -1.97 20.06
N GLN A 33 7.73 -0.71 19.89
CA GLN A 33 7.30 0.18 20.97
C GLN A 33 5.80 0.02 21.31
N GLY A 34 5.10 -0.93 20.68
CA GLY A 34 3.69 -1.25 20.96
C GLY A 34 2.69 -0.39 20.20
N VAL A 35 3.11 0.36 19.18
CA VAL A 35 2.19 1.06 18.27
C VAL A 35 1.53 0.04 17.34
N ASP A 36 0.19 0.07 17.19
CA ASP A 36 -0.51 -0.69 16.14
C ASP A 36 -0.29 0.04 14.81
N ILE A 37 0.93 -0.12 14.28
CA ILE A 37 1.33 0.48 13.01
C ILE A 37 1.17 -0.53 11.87
N ARG A 38 0.56 -0.06 10.80
CA ARG A 38 0.40 -0.80 9.55
C ARG A 38 0.94 0.05 8.42
N VAL A 39 1.37 -0.58 7.34
CA VAL A 39 1.91 0.10 6.16
C VAL A 39 0.99 -0.18 4.99
N VAL A 40 0.68 0.83 4.18
CA VAL A 40 -0.04 0.66 2.92
C VAL A 40 0.81 1.14 1.75
N LEU A 41 0.88 0.30 0.72
CA LEU A 41 1.70 0.50 -0.48
C LEU A 41 0.87 0.23 -1.73
N PRO A 42 1.26 0.76 -2.90
CA PRO A 42 0.79 0.21 -4.16
C PRO A 42 1.34 -1.19 -4.39
N TYR A 43 0.54 -2.09 -4.99
CA TYR A 43 1.02 -3.40 -5.42
C TYR A 43 1.69 -3.31 -6.80
N TYR A 44 3.02 -3.20 -6.82
CA TYR A 44 3.76 -3.20 -8.08
C TYR A 44 3.98 -4.62 -8.61
N THR A 45 3.73 -4.83 -9.90
CA THR A 45 4.00 -6.11 -10.57
C THR A 45 5.48 -6.50 -10.55
N GLN A 46 6.38 -5.56 -10.27
CA GLN A 46 7.82 -5.79 -10.13
C GLN A 46 8.24 -6.26 -8.73
N THR A 47 7.32 -6.42 -7.77
CA THR A 47 7.66 -6.96 -6.44
C THR A 47 8.35 -8.33 -6.56
N PRO A 48 9.46 -8.57 -5.82
CA PRO A 48 10.18 -9.83 -5.91
C PRO A 48 9.29 -11.05 -5.61
N GLN A 49 9.47 -12.13 -6.38
CA GLN A 49 8.58 -13.30 -6.35
C GLN A 49 8.45 -13.90 -4.95
N GLN A 50 9.55 -13.99 -4.20
CA GLN A 50 9.55 -14.52 -2.83
C GLN A 50 8.57 -13.80 -1.89
N TYR A 51 8.27 -12.51 -2.12
CA TYR A 51 7.28 -11.78 -1.34
C TYR A 51 5.88 -11.94 -1.93
N LYS A 52 5.75 -11.95 -3.26
CA LYS A 52 4.47 -12.23 -3.91
C LYS A 52 3.87 -13.56 -3.48
N ASP A 53 4.70 -14.59 -3.32
CA ASP A 53 4.28 -15.93 -2.88
C ASP A 53 3.69 -15.94 -1.46
N GLN A 54 3.99 -14.92 -0.65
CA GLN A 54 3.49 -14.76 0.72
C GLN A 54 2.31 -13.78 0.79
N ILE A 55 2.12 -12.95 -0.23
CA ILE A 55 1.06 -11.94 -0.27
C ILE A 55 -0.28 -12.63 -0.55
N GLN A 56 -1.25 -12.38 0.32
CA GLN A 56 -2.60 -12.92 0.22
C GLN A 56 -3.57 -11.85 -0.25
N GLU A 57 -4.47 -12.17 -1.17
CA GLU A 57 -5.63 -11.33 -1.45
C GLU A 57 -6.65 -11.49 -0.33
N ILE A 58 -7.08 -10.39 0.28
CA ILE A 58 -8.00 -10.41 1.44
C ILE A 58 -9.36 -9.76 1.16
N ALA A 59 -9.43 -8.85 0.19
CA ALA A 59 -10.67 -8.19 -0.20
C ALA A 59 -10.54 -7.57 -1.59
N HIS A 60 -11.67 -7.25 -2.19
CA HIS A 60 -11.76 -6.33 -3.32
C HIS A 60 -13.05 -5.53 -3.25
N PHE A 61 -13.06 -4.35 -3.84
CA PHE A 61 -14.22 -3.48 -3.92
C PHE A 61 -14.14 -2.56 -5.14
N ARG A 62 -15.16 -1.72 -5.29
CA ARG A 62 -15.19 -0.67 -6.29
C ARG A 62 -15.59 0.66 -5.68
N PHE A 63 -15.02 1.76 -6.16
CA PHE A 63 -15.32 3.11 -5.68
C PHE A 63 -15.35 4.12 -6.84
N GLN A 64 -15.89 5.32 -6.59
CA GLN A 64 -15.98 6.37 -7.59
C GLN A 64 -14.70 7.22 -7.64
N LEU A 65 -14.11 7.34 -8.82
CA LEU A 65 -12.97 8.22 -9.07
C LEU A 65 -13.11 8.92 -10.42
N GLY A 66 -13.20 10.25 -10.40
CA GLY A 66 -13.35 11.04 -11.62
C GLY A 66 -14.56 10.64 -12.47
N GLY A 67 -15.69 10.31 -11.81
CA GLY A 67 -16.93 9.89 -12.47
C GLY A 67 -16.93 8.44 -13.00
N ARG A 68 -15.91 7.64 -12.67
CA ARG A 68 -15.81 6.23 -13.04
C ARG A 68 -15.88 5.34 -11.80
N ASN A 69 -16.53 4.20 -11.92
CA ASN A 69 -16.47 3.15 -10.91
C ASN A 69 -15.24 2.27 -11.14
N VAL A 70 -14.21 2.40 -10.30
CA VAL A 70 -12.90 1.75 -10.48
C VAL A 70 -12.76 0.56 -9.53
N TYR A 71 -12.10 -0.50 -9.99
CA TYR A 71 -11.76 -1.68 -9.17
C TYR A 71 -10.59 -1.42 -8.24
N CYS A 72 -10.61 -2.00 -7.05
CA CYS A 72 -9.50 -2.03 -6.11
C CYS A 72 -9.42 -3.40 -5.42
N GLY A 73 -8.27 -4.08 -5.57
CA GLY A 73 -7.93 -5.26 -4.79
C GLY A 73 -7.11 -4.87 -3.56
N ILE A 74 -7.32 -5.56 -2.44
CA ILE A 74 -6.53 -5.40 -1.22
C ILE A 74 -5.78 -6.69 -0.96
N LYS A 75 -4.46 -6.56 -0.95
CA LYS A 75 -3.56 -7.65 -0.61
C LYS A 75 -2.88 -7.41 0.71
N TYR A 76 -2.39 -8.47 1.34
CA TYR A 76 -1.89 -8.46 2.70
C TYR A 76 -0.65 -9.33 2.86
N LEU A 77 0.28 -8.86 3.69
CA LEU A 77 1.40 -9.63 4.21
C LEU A 77 1.74 -9.14 5.62
N GLU A 78 2.07 -10.07 6.51
CA GLU A 78 2.68 -9.74 7.79
C GLU A 78 4.16 -10.12 7.77
N MET A 79 5.03 -9.15 8.08
CA MET A 79 6.48 -9.36 8.06
C MET A 79 7.14 -8.49 9.14
N ASP A 80 8.08 -9.09 9.88
CA ASP A 80 8.82 -8.39 10.96
C ASP A 80 7.92 -7.74 12.04
N GLY A 81 6.74 -8.33 12.30
CA GLY A 81 5.77 -7.79 13.25
C GLY A 81 5.00 -6.56 12.75
N VAL A 82 5.09 -6.25 11.45
CA VAL A 82 4.36 -5.16 10.79
C VAL A 82 3.39 -5.75 9.77
N LYS A 83 2.18 -5.19 9.74
CA LYS A 83 1.13 -5.54 8.77
C LYS A 83 1.25 -4.63 7.55
N TYR A 84 1.39 -5.23 6.38
CA TYR A 84 1.47 -4.55 5.08
C TYR A 84 0.21 -4.81 4.28
N TYR A 85 -0.42 -3.74 3.80
CA TYR A 85 -1.47 -3.79 2.81
C TYR A 85 -0.95 -3.30 1.47
N PHE A 86 -1.41 -3.93 0.39
CA PHE A 86 -1.09 -3.50 -0.96
C PHE A 86 -2.37 -3.21 -1.73
N ILE A 87 -2.46 -1.99 -2.25
CA ILE A 87 -3.53 -1.56 -3.14
C ILE A 87 -3.22 -2.09 -4.55
N ASP A 88 -4.04 -3.02 -5.01
CA ASP A 88 -3.88 -3.67 -6.31
C ASP A 88 -4.81 -3.09 -7.37
N ASN A 89 -4.19 -2.67 -8.47
CA ASN A 89 -4.85 -2.33 -9.72
C ASN A 89 -3.81 -2.30 -10.84
N LEU A 90 -3.82 -3.30 -11.72
CA LEU A 90 -2.86 -3.40 -12.83
C LEU A 90 -2.91 -2.17 -13.75
N ALA A 91 -4.08 -1.55 -13.93
CA ALA A 91 -4.21 -0.35 -14.75
C ALA A 91 -3.37 0.81 -14.20
N TYR A 92 -3.09 0.88 -12.89
CA TYR A 92 -2.32 1.95 -12.25
C TYR A 92 -0.91 1.52 -11.82
N PHE A 93 -0.69 0.26 -11.44
CA PHE A 93 0.57 -0.18 -10.81
C PHE A 93 1.35 -1.23 -11.58
N ASP A 94 0.84 -1.72 -12.72
CA ASP A 94 1.66 -2.40 -13.71
C ASP A 94 2.37 -1.34 -14.59
N ARG A 95 3.53 -0.88 -14.10
CA ARG A 95 4.34 0.15 -14.74
C ARG A 95 5.83 -0.19 -14.66
N PRO A 96 6.64 0.21 -15.65
CA PRO A 96 8.08 -0.01 -15.62
C PRO A 96 8.80 0.88 -14.59
N ALA A 97 8.24 2.04 -14.27
CA ALA A 97 8.78 2.97 -13.28
C ALA A 97 7.69 3.47 -12.33
N LEU A 98 8.10 3.85 -11.13
CA LEU A 98 7.20 4.29 -10.07
C LEU A 98 6.68 5.71 -10.32
N TYR A 99 7.58 6.62 -10.70
CA TYR A 99 7.32 8.03 -11.00
C TYR A 99 7.61 8.36 -12.47
N GLY A 100 7.21 9.55 -12.88
CA GLY A 100 7.46 10.11 -14.21
C GLY A 100 6.49 9.59 -15.27
N GLN A 101 5.38 8.96 -14.87
CA GLN A 101 4.33 8.60 -15.82
C GLN A 101 3.46 9.83 -16.11
N TRP A 102 2.93 9.90 -17.32
CA TRP A 102 2.07 11.00 -17.74
C TRP A 102 0.78 11.11 -16.90
N ASP A 103 0.36 10.01 -16.27
CA ASP A 103 -0.85 9.86 -15.46
C ASP A 103 -0.56 9.79 -13.94
N ASP A 104 0.64 10.16 -13.46
CA ASP A 104 1.00 10.07 -12.03
C ASP A 104 -0.01 10.76 -11.10
N GLY A 105 -0.53 11.92 -11.51
CA GLY A 105 -1.56 12.63 -10.75
C GLY A 105 -2.82 11.80 -10.54
N GLU A 106 -3.27 11.07 -11.56
CA GLU A 106 -4.42 10.17 -11.46
C GLU A 106 -4.06 8.90 -10.66
N ARG A 107 -2.89 8.32 -10.89
CA ARG A 107 -2.42 7.09 -10.21
C ARG A 107 -2.36 7.29 -8.69
N PHE A 108 -1.76 8.39 -8.24
CA PHE A 108 -1.65 8.68 -6.82
C PHE A 108 -2.95 9.25 -6.24
N GLY A 109 -3.79 9.92 -7.04
CA GLY A 109 -5.17 10.24 -6.65
C GLY A 109 -6.02 8.99 -6.41
N TYR A 110 -5.89 7.98 -7.28
CA TYR A 110 -6.48 6.65 -7.08
C TYR A 110 -5.95 6.00 -5.81
N PHE A 111 -4.64 5.98 -5.61
CA PHE A 111 -4.02 5.38 -4.42
C PHE A 111 -4.52 6.02 -3.13
N SER A 112 -4.51 7.35 -3.04
CA SER A 112 -4.99 8.07 -1.86
C SER A 112 -6.47 7.82 -1.59
N THR A 113 -7.32 7.78 -2.63
CA THR A 113 -8.74 7.49 -2.46
C THR A 113 -8.96 6.03 -2.02
N ALA A 114 -8.27 5.09 -2.66
CA ALA A 114 -8.35 3.66 -2.33
C ALA A 114 -7.92 3.37 -0.89
N ILE A 115 -6.94 4.11 -0.35
CA ILE A 115 -6.55 3.99 1.06
C ILE A 115 -7.74 4.27 1.98
N ILE A 116 -8.47 5.37 1.75
CA ILE A 116 -9.61 5.75 2.59
C ILE A 116 -10.73 4.72 2.50
N GLU A 117 -11.09 4.31 1.29
CA GLU A 117 -12.12 3.28 1.07
C GLU A 117 -11.73 1.92 1.68
N MET A 118 -10.44 1.56 1.63
CA MET A 118 -9.93 0.32 2.21
C MET A 118 -10.18 0.24 3.72
N LEU A 119 -10.09 1.37 4.45
CA LEU A 119 -10.19 1.40 5.92
C LEU A 119 -11.50 0.79 6.43
N GLU A 120 -12.61 1.07 5.76
CA GLU A 120 -13.92 0.51 6.08
C GLU A 120 -13.97 -0.99 5.73
N VAL A 121 -13.41 -1.37 4.59
CA VAL A 121 -13.43 -2.75 4.09
C VAL A 121 -12.63 -3.71 4.98
N ILE A 122 -11.51 -3.24 5.54
CA ILE A 122 -10.69 -4.04 6.46
C ILE A 122 -11.11 -3.93 7.94
N ASP A 123 -12.20 -3.20 8.21
CA ASP A 123 -12.71 -2.91 9.56
C ASP A 123 -11.61 -2.40 10.51
N TRP A 124 -10.80 -1.45 10.04
CA TRP A 124 -9.71 -0.87 10.83
C TRP A 124 -9.48 0.59 10.46
N ILE A 125 -9.86 1.48 11.38
CA ILE A 125 -9.67 2.93 11.24
C ILE A 125 -8.45 3.35 12.09
N PRO A 126 -7.42 3.98 11.49
CA PRO A 126 -6.27 4.52 12.22
C PRO A 126 -6.60 5.83 12.93
N ASP A 127 -5.86 6.13 14.00
CA ASP A 127 -5.91 7.45 14.65
C ASP A 127 -5.13 8.49 13.84
N ILE A 128 -4.08 8.05 13.13
CA ILE A 128 -3.17 8.88 12.33
C ILE A 128 -2.85 8.14 11.03
N ILE A 129 -2.89 8.89 9.92
CA ILE A 129 -2.34 8.48 8.61
C ILE A 129 -1.14 9.38 8.33
#